data_AF-A0A6B1HE68-F1
#
_entry.id   AF-A0A6B1HE68-F1
#
_cell.length_a   1.000
_cell.length_b   1.000
_cell.length_c   1.000
_cell.angle_alpha   90.00
_cell.angle_beta   90.00
_cell.angle_gamma   90.00
#
_symmetry.space_group_name_H-M   'P 1'
#
loop_
_entity.id
_entity.type
_entity.pdbx_description
1 polymer ?
#
loop_
_entity_poly.entity_id
_entity_poly.type
_entity_poly.pdbx_seq_one_letter_code
_entity_poly.pdbx_strand_id
1 'polypeptide(L)'
;ENPEVVAKFKEIYKYWIDEVGVDAFRMDTVSLVPFPFWNSFLRDDDGIYAYARQLGKAHFLTFGEATAVSDPYDDAGERRVAGYLDQGGRLGPNSMLGYPLYHGIRRGLAEGGEAAGLAYRLSAFVETYRDPFVIPNFVDNHDTARFLSTAPPAALKQALALVFTIPGIPIIYQGTEQGLVEARQAMFAGGYRNADGSFDEDSEYFRYLKRLTSLRQDHAVLRRGNLAVLAAESSGPGLLAYRREHEDDVVIVLMNTADHGILVHRLDGGLLPNTRLQPLFAERWNGDSVTDADGRLSLRLPARGIVLLRPMDQRVGEPTPAAKMDIAIDAEAIEGAVFEKDFVLTGGVAQGGAPLRLIVNGNVDRGTDFVADAEGRWRIDVPVRDLGEENNHLEVYSAQANELSRRIAYATRVTDSELSAAVEDAPDDAHGPAGRYLIPEQPESGQQREILSVQARASGRNLELTLTMAEITTPWLPPFGFDNVMVTTFFDLVGQGGSTALPLLDANAPDSMAWDLAHVARGWSSYTYRAAGSTAQRQGAKLGVSPEITANKEARTITFFYRGALLGVDDWAGTRIYVTTWSSSAEGDYIDIRPEPSQWFFGGGEPGEPKILDDVMLVLDGG
;
A
#
# COMPACT_ATOMS: atom_id res chain seq x y z
N GLU A 1 21.80 -3.96 -31.59
CA GLU A 1 22.96 -4.82 -31.93
C GLU A 1 23.82 -4.28 -33.09
N ASN A 2 23.30 -3.40 -33.95
CA ASN A 2 24.11 -2.72 -34.97
C ASN A 2 25.28 -1.91 -34.31
N PRO A 3 26.56 -2.19 -34.64
CA PRO A 3 27.71 -1.49 -34.06
C PRO A 3 27.72 0.02 -34.31
N GLU A 4 27.23 0.48 -35.47
CA GLU A 4 27.13 1.92 -35.77
C GLU A 4 26.16 2.61 -34.80
N VAL A 5 25.06 1.93 -34.45
CA VAL A 5 24.10 2.44 -33.45
C VAL A 5 24.76 2.50 -32.08
N VAL A 6 25.48 1.46 -31.65
CA VAL A 6 26.19 1.46 -30.36
C VAL A 6 27.20 2.60 -30.29
N ALA A 7 28.02 2.76 -31.33
CA ALA A 7 29.02 3.82 -31.41
C ALA A 7 28.36 5.21 -31.37
N LYS A 8 27.26 5.40 -32.09
CA LYS A 8 26.53 6.67 -32.08
C LYS A 8 25.88 6.97 -30.72
N PHE A 9 25.35 5.97 -30.04
CA PHE A 9 24.86 6.12 -28.67
C PHE A 9 25.98 6.52 -27.71
N LYS A 10 27.15 5.87 -27.78
CA LYS A 10 28.33 6.29 -26.99
C LYS A 10 28.68 7.75 -27.26
N GLU A 11 28.74 8.18 -28.53
CA GLU A 11 29.02 9.57 -28.90
C GLU A 11 28.00 10.55 -28.28
N ILE A 12 26.71 10.28 -28.46
CA ILE A 12 25.62 11.13 -27.93
C ILE A 12 25.70 11.24 -26.41
N TYR A 13 25.90 10.14 -25.69
CA TYR A 13 25.90 10.16 -24.23
C TYR A 13 27.21 10.74 -23.67
N LYS A 14 28.35 10.57 -24.34
CA LYS A 14 29.60 11.26 -23.97
C LYS A 14 29.46 12.78 -24.05
N TYR A 15 28.78 13.30 -25.07
CA TYR A 15 28.48 14.73 -25.17
C TYR A 15 27.77 15.25 -23.91
N TRP A 16 26.78 14.54 -23.38
CA TRP A 16 26.08 14.96 -22.16
C TRP A 16 26.99 14.98 -20.92
N ILE A 17 27.99 14.11 -20.86
CA ILE A 17 28.95 14.09 -19.75
C ILE A 17 29.95 15.24 -19.87
N ASP A 18 30.47 15.49 -21.06
CA ASP A 18 31.55 16.45 -21.30
C ASP A 18 31.03 17.89 -21.40
N GLU A 19 30.04 18.12 -22.27
CA GLU A 19 29.56 19.46 -22.60
C GLU A 19 28.52 19.99 -21.59
N VAL A 20 27.67 19.09 -21.08
CA VAL A 20 26.62 19.47 -20.12
C VAL A 20 27.01 19.17 -18.67
N GLY A 21 27.93 18.23 -18.45
CA GLY A 21 28.45 17.94 -17.12
C GLY A 21 27.56 17.05 -16.26
N VAL A 22 26.64 16.26 -16.83
CA VAL A 22 25.72 15.41 -16.05
C VAL A 22 26.47 14.41 -15.14
N ASP A 23 25.86 14.00 -14.04
CA ASP A 23 26.47 13.08 -13.05
C ASP A 23 25.92 11.65 -13.10
N ALA A 24 24.82 11.45 -13.83
CA ALA A 24 24.14 10.17 -13.92
C ALA A 24 23.30 10.03 -15.20
N PHE A 25 22.94 8.79 -15.53
CA PHE A 25 21.91 8.48 -16.52
C PHE A 25 20.80 7.57 -15.97
N ARG A 26 19.54 8.00 -16.15
CA ARG A 26 18.37 7.11 -16.09
C ARG A 26 18.25 6.40 -17.43
N MET A 27 18.15 5.08 -17.41
CA MET A 27 18.11 4.25 -18.62
C MET A 27 16.70 3.69 -18.78
N ASP A 28 16.01 4.17 -19.81
CA ASP A 28 14.64 3.76 -20.14
C ASP A 28 14.58 2.29 -20.57
N THR A 29 13.52 1.60 -20.18
CA THR A 29 13.14 0.27 -20.71
C THR A 29 14.31 -0.74 -20.86
N VAL A 30 15.13 -0.89 -19.82
CA VAL A 30 16.33 -1.76 -19.83
C VAL A 30 16.00 -3.21 -20.17
N SER A 31 14.80 -3.65 -19.83
CA SER A 31 14.29 -4.99 -20.13
C SER A 31 14.12 -5.29 -21.63
N LEU A 32 14.02 -4.27 -22.48
CA LEU A 32 13.80 -4.40 -23.93
C LEU A 32 15.11 -4.33 -24.75
N VAL A 33 16.23 -4.02 -24.11
CA VAL A 33 17.53 -3.84 -24.78
C VAL A 33 18.47 -4.99 -24.40
N PRO A 34 19.12 -5.67 -25.36
CA PRO A 34 19.90 -6.86 -25.07
C PRO A 34 21.23 -6.53 -24.37
N PHE A 35 21.65 -7.38 -23.41
CA PHE A 35 22.89 -7.21 -22.63
C PHE A 35 24.16 -6.86 -23.43
N PRO A 36 24.42 -7.42 -24.63
CA PRO A 36 25.59 -7.03 -25.42
C PRO A 36 25.66 -5.53 -25.72
N PHE A 37 24.51 -4.87 -25.93
CA PHE A 37 24.46 -3.41 -26.07
C PHE A 37 24.93 -2.74 -24.77
N TRP A 38 24.36 -3.12 -23.62
CA TRP A 38 24.69 -2.49 -22.33
C TRP A 38 26.13 -2.71 -21.91
N ASN A 39 26.67 -3.91 -22.12
CA ASN A 39 28.08 -4.22 -21.90
C ASN A 39 28.96 -3.24 -22.69
N SER A 40 28.72 -3.14 -24.00
CA SER A 40 29.54 -2.29 -24.86
C SER A 40 29.38 -0.81 -24.53
N PHE A 41 28.14 -0.33 -24.45
CA PHE A 41 27.80 1.06 -24.16
C PHE A 41 28.41 1.53 -22.83
N LEU A 42 28.31 0.74 -21.76
CA LEU A 42 28.73 1.17 -20.43
C LEU A 42 30.20 0.87 -20.11
N ARG A 43 30.73 -0.29 -20.53
CA ARG A 43 31.95 -0.88 -19.95
C ARG A 43 33.12 -1.10 -20.90
N ASP A 44 32.96 -0.96 -22.22
CA ASP A 44 34.11 -0.96 -23.12
C ASP A 44 35.13 0.11 -22.70
N ASP A 45 36.36 0.00 -23.18
CA ASP A 45 37.43 0.98 -22.89
C ASP A 45 37.07 2.40 -23.35
N ASP A 46 36.21 2.51 -24.36
CA ASP A 46 35.61 3.76 -24.83
C ASP A 46 34.14 3.93 -24.37
N GLY A 47 33.66 3.11 -23.44
CA GLY A 47 32.31 3.16 -22.90
C GLY A 47 32.08 4.33 -21.92
N ILE A 48 30.84 4.47 -21.47
CA ILE A 48 30.40 5.57 -20.60
C ILE A 48 31.21 5.64 -19.30
N TYR A 49 31.45 4.53 -18.61
CA TYR A 49 32.18 4.55 -17.34
C TYR A 49 33.66 4.91 -17.51
N ALA A 50 34.30 4.43 -18.58
CA ALA A 50 35.69 4.76 -18.86
C ALA A 50 35.84 6.26 -19.18
N TYR A 51 34.95 6.80 -20.02
CA TYR A 51 34.95 8.21 -20.37
C TYR A 51 34.62 9.12 -19.18
N ALA A 52 33.60 8.80 -18.38
CA ALA A 52 33.27 9.54 -17.17
C ALA A 52 34.45 9.60 -16.18
N ARG A 53 35.20 8.51 -16.03
CA ARG A 53 36.42 8.47 -15.19
C ARG A 53 37.53 9.39 -15.71
N GLN A 54 37.71 9.51 -17.03
CA GLN A 54 38.69 10.43 -17.62
C GLN A 54 38.39 11.89 -17.24
N LEU A 55 37.12 12.21 -17.03
CA LEU A 55 36.64 13.53 -16.59
C LEU A 55 36.51 13.63 -15.05
N GLY A 56 37.08 12.70 -14.29
CA GLY A 56 37.09 12.72 -12.82
C GLY A 56 35.80 12.22 -12.15
N LYS A 57 34.81 11.73 -12.90
CA LYS A 57 33.55 11.17 -12.36
C LYS A 57 33.69 9.68 -12.06
N ALA A 58 34.45 9.36 -11.01
CA ALA A 58 34.80 7.97 -10.65
C ALA A 58 33.60 7.06 -10.31
N HIS A 59 32.49 7.67 -9.87
CA HIS A 59 31.27 6.99 -9.44
C HIS A 59 30.04 7.39 -10.28
N PHE A 60 30.21 7.51 -11.60
CA PHE A 60 29.11 7.87 -12.50
C PHE A 60 27.94 6.88 -12.38
N LEU A 61 26.79 7.36 -11.93
CA LEU A 61 25.63 6.52 -11.65
C LEU A 61 24.85 6.24 -12.94
N THR A 62 24.46 5.00 -13.16
CA THR A 62 23.44 4.65 -14.13
C THR A 62 22.39 3.80 -13.47
N PHE A 63 21.12 4.16 -13.65
CA PHE A 63 20.03 3.38 -13.08
C PHE A 63 19.00 3.05 -14.15
N GLY A 64 18.72 1.76 -14.28
CA GLY A 64 17.79 1.24 -15.26
C GLY A 64 16.35 1.20 -14.78
N GLU A 65 15.44 1.31 -15.73
CA GLU A 65 14.04 0.98 -15.54
C GLU A 65 13.76 -0.45 -16.00
N ALA A 66 13.22 -1.24 -15.07
CA ALA A 66 12.55 -2.49 -15.38
C ALA A 66 11.39 -2.65 -14.40
N THR A 67 10.16 -2.55 -14.89
CA THR A 67 8.98 -2.81 -14.07
C THR A 67 8.94 -4.28 -13.68
N ALA A 68 8.84 -4.55 -12.39
CA ALA A 68 8.67 -5.88 -11.84
C ALA A 68 7.90 -5.78 -10.53
N VAL A 69 7.03 -6.77 -10.33
CA VAL A 69 6.24 -6.97 -9.12
C VAL A 69 6.62 -8.34 -8.57
N SER A 70 6.57 -8.51 -7.25
CA SER A 70 6.51 -9.84 -6.66
C SER A 70 5.29 -9.94 -5.77
N ASP A 71 4.76 -11.15 -5.70
CA ASP A 71 3.67 -11.50 -4.81
C ASP A 71 4.09 -11.31 -3.34
N PRO A 72 3.13 -11.21 -2.40
CA PRO A 72 3.44 -11.22 -0.97
C PRO A 72 4.34 -12.42 -0.63
N TYR A 73 5.37 -12.18 0.19
CA TYR A 73 6.32 -13.20 0.66
C TYR A 73 7.13 -13.93 -0.45
N ASP A 74 7.19 -13.35 -1.65
CA ASP A 74 8.08 -13.76 -2.74
C ASP A 74 9.01 -12.59 -3.17
N ASP A 75 10.12 -12.92 -3.80
CA ASP A 75 11.20 -12.04 -4.23
C ASP A 75 11.57 -12.20 -5.73
N ALA A 76 10.68 -12.75 -6.57
CA ALA A 76 10.92 -12.94 -8.00
C ALA A 76 11.15 -11.61 -8.73
N GLY A 77 10.42 -10.55 -8.37
CA GLY A 77 10.61 -9.21 -8.91
C GLY A 77 11.96 -8.61 -8.56
N GLU A 78 12.41 -8.72 -7.31
CA GLU A 78 13.75 -8.32 -6.85
C GLU A 78 14.82 -9.03 -7.66
N ARG A 79 14.75 -10.36 -7.74
CA ARG A 79 15.72 -11.17 -8.49
C ARG A 79 15.74 -10.82 -9.97
N ARG A 80 14.57 -10.57 -10.57
CA ARG A 80 14.46 -10.12 -11.96
C ARG A 80 15.16 -8.78 -12.17
N VAL A 81 14.90 -7.80 -11.31
CA VAL A 81 15.51 -6.47 -11.41
C VAL A 81 17.01 -6.53 -11.13
N ALA A 82 17.44 -7.22 -10.08
CA ALA A 82 18.85 -7.44 -9.75
C ALA A 82 19.59 -8.19 -10.87
N GLY A 83 18.90 -9.08 -11.58
CA GLY A 83 19.40 -9.75 -12.77
C GLY A 83 19.79 -8.80 -13.90
N TYR A 84 19.37 -7.53 -13.93
CA TYR A 84 19.88 -6.57 -14.92
C TYR A 84 21.20 -5.91 -14.52
N LEU A 85 21.62 -6.00 -13.26
CA LEU A 85 22.89 -5.44 -12.78
C LEU A 85 24.09 -6.30 -13.20
N ASP A 86 24.01 -7.59 -12.93
CA ASP A 86 25.05 -8.59 -13.24
C ASP A 86 24.44 -10.00 -13.36
N GLN A 87 24.70 -10.67 -14.49
CA GLN A 87 24.44 -12.10 -14.69
C GLN A 87 25.71 -12.85 -15.08
N GLY A 88 26.69 -12.91 -14.18
CA GLY A 88 27.91 -13.68 -14.41
C GLY A 88 28.75 -13.12 -15.56
N GLY A 89 28.91 -11.80 -15.61
CA GLY A 89 29.70 -11.10 -16.64
C GLY A 89 28.88 -10.48 -17.79
N ARG A 90 27.55 -10.67 -17.79
CA ARG A 90 26.61 -9.83 -18.56
C ARG A 90 26.14 -8.72 -17.63
N LEU A 91 26.61 -7.50 -17.87
CA LEU A 91 26.54 -6.41 -16.92
C LEU A 91 25.71 -5.27 -17.52
N GLY A 92 24.57 -4.95 -16.90
CA GLY A 92 23.76 -3.79 -17.29
C GLY A 92 24.15 -2.53 -16.51
N PRO A 93 23.23 -1.62 -16.19
CA PRO A 93 23.54 -0.45 -15.34
C PRO A 93 24.13 -0.85 -13.97
N ASN A 94 24.70 0.12 -13.25
CA ASN A 94 25.23 -0.11 -11.89
C ASN A 94 24.19 0.10 -10.78
N SER A 95 22.95 0.39 -11.17
CA SER A 95 21.78 0.50 -10.29
C SER A 95 20.48 0.27 -11.09
N MET A 96 19.34 0.13 -10.42
CA MET A 96 18.01 -0.04 -11.01
C MET A 96 16.98 0.72 -10.17
N LEU A 97 15.89 1.19 -10.78
CA LEU A 97 14.73 1.73 -10.05
C LEU A 97 14.10 0.65 -9.17
N GLY A 98 13.82 1.00 -7.91
CA GLY A 98 13.23 0.09 -6.90
C GLY A 98 11.74 -0.22 -7.08
N TYR A 99 11.30 -0.62 -8.28
CA TYR A 99 9.88 -0.95 -8.57
C TYR A 99 9.29 -2.02 -7.62
N PRO A 100 9.97 -3.15 -7.32
CA PRO A 100 9.43 -4.14 -6.39
C PRO A 100 9.14 -3.55 -5.00
N LEU A 101 10.02 -2.68 -4.51
CA LEU A 101 9.83 -1.99 -3.24
C LEU A 101 8.70 -0.94 -3.32
N TYR A 102 8.59 -0.19 -4.41
CA TYR A 102 7.46 0.71 -4.68
C TYR A 102 6.11 -0.02 -4.55
N HIS A 103 5.97 -1.21 -5.15
CA HIS A 103 4.75 -2.01 -5.04
C HIS A 103 4.50 -2.48 -3.59
N GLY A 104 5.54 -2.91 -2.87
CA GLY A 104 5.41 -3.27 -1.46
C GLY A 104 5.00 -2.10 -0.57
N ILE A 105 5.55 -0.89 -0.81
CA ILE A 105 5.19 0.33 -0.10
C ILE A 105 3.70 0.63 -0.30
N ARG A 106 3.22 0.58 -1.55
CA ARG A 106 1.81 0.82 -1.86
C ARG A 106 0.90 -0.22 -1.19
N ARG A 107 1.22 -1.50 -1.34
CA ARG A 107 0.46 -2.58 -0.71
C ARG A 107 0.33 -2.39 0.81
N GLY A 108 1.45 -2.16 1.49
CA GLY A 108 1.48 -2.07 2.95
C GLY A 108 1.00 -0.74 3.55
N LEU A 109 1.13 0.38 2.82
CA LEU A 109 0.80 1.71 3.37
C LEU A 109 -0.42 2.37 2.74
N ALA A 110 -0.72 2.11 1.47
CA ALA A 110 -1.87 2.69 0.76
C ALA A 110 -3.08 1.75 0.68
N GLU A 111 -2.84 0.43 0.57
CA GLU A 111 -3.87 -0.55 0.23
C GLU A 111 -4.30 -1.42 1.43
N GLY A 112 -3.73 -1.20 2.61
CA GLY A 112 -4.13 -1.90 3.83
C GLY A 112 -3.62 -3.34 3.93
N GLY A 113 -2.54 -3.67 3.21
CA GLY A 113 -1.89 -4.96 3.32
C GLY A 113 -1.15 -5.16 4.65
N GLU A 114 -0.77 -6.42 4.90
CA GLU A 114 0.00 -6.83 6.08
C GLU A 114 1.31 -6.03 6.20
N ALA A 115 1.57 -5.49 7.39
CA ALA A 115 2.85 -4.83 7.66
C ALA A 115 4.03 -5.81 7.51
N ALA A 116 3.81 -7.10 7.80
CA ALA A 116 4.77 -8.18 7.61
C ALA A 116 5.12 -8.42 6.13
N GLY A 117 4.19 -8.20 5.20
CA GLY A 117 4.47 -8.25 3.76
C GLY A 117 5.42 -7.14 3.31
N LEU A 118 5.24 -5.91 3.84
CA LEU A 118 6.19 -4.81 3.62
C LEU A 118 7.53 -5.06 4.32
N ALA A 119 7.52 -5.63 5.52
CA ALA A 119 8.75 -5.99 6.23
C ALA A 119 9.57 -7.04 5.46
N TYR A 120 8.92 -8.08 4.95
CA TYR A 120 9.55 -9.06 4.06
C TYR A 120 10.16 -8.37 2.84
N ARG A 121 9.43 -7.43 2.22
CA ARG A 121 9.93 -6.67 1.07
C ARG A 121 11.19 -5.87 1.39
N LEU A 122 11.27 -5.26 2.57
CA LEU A 122 12.47 -4.55 3.04
C LEU A 122 13.65 -5.51 3.23
N SER A 123 13.42 -6.70 3.79
CA SER A 123 14.46 -7.74 3.93
C SER A 123 14.94 -8.22 2.56
N ALA A 124 14.02 -8.58 1.66
CA ALA A 124 14.34 -9.02 0.30
C ALA A 124 15.12 -7.95 -0.48
N PHE A 125 14.78 -6.67 -0.29
CA PHE A 125 15.51 -5.54 -0.86
C PHE A 125 16.97 -5.48 -0.36
N VAL A 126 17.22 -5.59 0.94
CA VAL A 126 18.61 -5.53 1.43
C VAL A 126 19.43 -6.79 1.16
N GLU A 127 18.76 -7.94 1.02
CA GLU A 127 19.41 -9.24 0.77
C GLU A 127 19.72 -9.49 -0.71
N THR A 128 18.85 -9.05 -1.63
CA THR A 128 18.96 -9.37 -3.06
C THR A 128 19.89 -8.41 -3.81
N TYR A 129 19.84 -7.12 -3.49
CA TYR A 129 20.66 -6.12 -4.18
C TYR A 129 22.07 -6.10 -3.57
N ARG A 130 23.09 -6.28 -4.42
CA ARG A 130 24.50 -6.27 -4.00
C ARG A 130 24.90 -4.97 -3.28
N ASP A 131 24.37 -3.84 -3.72
CA ASP A 131 24.53 -2.55 -3.08
C ASP A 131 23.16 -1.85 -3.02
N PRO A 132 22.39 -2.04 -1.93
CA PRO A 132 21.09 -1.41 -1.78
C PRO A 132 21.19 0.11 -1.59
N PHE A 133 22.38 0.66 -1.28
CA PHE A 133 22.55 2.10 -1.01
C PHE A 133 22.54 2.97 -2.27
N VAL A 134 22.71 2.38 -3.45
CA VAL A 134 22.66 3.09 -4.74
C VAL A 134 21.34 2.89 -5.49
N ILE A 135 20.40 2.12 -4.94
CA ILE A 135 19.09 1.88 -5.55
C ILE A 135 18.18 3.11 -5.35
N PRO A 136 17.66 3.73 -6.42
CA PRO A 136 16.71 4.82 -6.28
C PRO A 136 15.32 4.30 -5.94
N ASN A 137 14.81 4.76 -4.81
CA ASN A 137 13.53 4.36 -4.22
C ASN A 137 12.54 5.52 -4.30
N PHE A 138 11.30 5.24 -4.68
CA PHE A 138 10.26 6.25 -4.89
C PHE A 138 8.91 5.76 -4.40
N VAL A 139 7.99 6.70 -4.19
CA VAL A 139 6.59 6.41 -3.81
C VAL A 139 5.63 6.62 -4.98
N ASP A 140 6.00 7.46 -5.93
CA ASP A 140 5.35 7.67 -7.22
C ASP A 140 6.36 8.24 -8.23
N ASN A 141 6.03 8.14 -9.52
CA ASN A 141 6.78 8.72 -10.65
C ASN A 141 5.81 9.06 -11.82
N HIS A 142 6.38 9.43 -12.97
CA HIS A 142 5.62 9.84 -14.17
C HIS A 142 4.85 8.74 -14.93
N ASP A 143 5.08 7.47 -14.59
CA ASP A 143 4.46 6.28 -15.20
C ASP A 143 3.47 5.60 -14.25
N THR A 144 3.27 6.17 -13.05
CA THR A 144 2.39 5.63 -12.01
C THR A 144 1.34 6.66 -11.64
N ALA A 145 0.19 6.18 -11.15
CA ALA A 145 -0.76 7.06 -10.44
C ALA A 145 -0.07 7.79 -9.30
N ARG A 146 -0.40 9.09 -9.13
CA ARG A 146 0.04 9.87 -7.97
C ARG A 146 -0.37 9.15 -6.68
N PHE A 147 0.48 9.17 -5.66
CA PHE A 147 0.15 8.45 -4.42
C PHE A 147 -1.18 8.92 -3.82
N LEU A 148 -1.40 10.24 -3.78
CA LEU A 148 -2.60 10.88 -3.22
C LEU A 148 -3.86 10.72 -4.08
N SER A 149 -3.77 10.31 -5.35
CA SER A 149 -4.98 10.01 -6.13
C SER A 149 -5.62 8.68 -5.69
N THR A 150 -4.88 7.86 -4.93
CA THR A 150 -5.28 6.51 -4.53
C THR A 150 -5.23 6.25 -3.03
N ALA A 151 -4.66 7.16 -2.22
CA ALA A 151 -4.37 6.90 -0.81
C ALA A 151 -4.56 8.14 0.05
N PRO A 152 -4.82 8.01 1.37
CA PRO A 152 -4.97 9.14 2.26
C PRO A 152 -3.65 9.88 2.50
N PRO A 153 -3.69 11.19 2.84
CA PRO A 153 -2.50 12.00 3.16
C PRO A 153 -1.55 11.38 4.18
N ALA A 154 -2.09 10.69 5.20
CA ALA A 154 -1.29 10.05 6.23
C ALA A 154 -0.43 8.89 5.67
N ALA A 155 -0.95 8.14 4.70
CA ALA A 155 -0.21 7.06 4.03
C ALA A 155 0.95 7.61 3.20
N LEU A 156 0.77 8.74 2.48
CA LEU A 156 1.88 9.39 1.77
C LEU A 156 2.99 9.80 2.74
N LYS A 157 2.63 10.41 3.88
CA LYS A 157 3.62 10.80 4.90
C LYS A 157 4.42 9.60 5.43
N GLN A 158 3.76 8.45 5.65
CA GLN A 158 4.43 7.21 6.02
C GLN A 158 5.36 6.69 4.92
N ALA A 159 4.89 6.66 3.67
CA ALA A 159 5.67 6.22 2.52
C ALA A 159 6.93 7.10 2.32
N LEU A 160 6.78 8.42 2.42
CA LEU A 160 7.89 9.36 2.38
C LEU A 160 8.84 9.18 3.56
N ALA A 161 8.34 9.07 4.79
CA ALA A 161 9.20 8.79 5.93
C ALA A 161 10.03 7.52 5.70
N LEU A 162 9.39 6.44 5.25
CA LEU A 162 10.02 5.16 4.98
C LEU A 162 11.16 5.30 3.96
N VAL A 163 10.93 5.86 2.77
CA VAL A 163 12.00 6.00 1.75
C VAL A 163 13.15 6.90 2.23
N PHE A 164 12.88 7.85 3.13
CA PHE A 164 13.90 8.69 3.75
C PHE A 164 14.65 8.04 4.92
N THR A 165 14.18 6.88 5.42
CA THR A 165 14.74 6.21 6.59
C THR A 165 15.16 4.76 6.31
N ILE A 166 15.19 4.32 5.05
CA ILE A 166 15.79 3.06 4.58
C ILE A 166 17.07 3.29 3.74
N PRO A 167 17.86 2.24 3.42
CA PRO A 167 18.95 2.32 2.45
C PRO A 167 18.48 2.74 1.04
N GLY A 168 19.35 3.37 0.27
CA GLY A 168 19.07 3.79 -1.11
C GLY A 168 19.01 5.31 -1.31
N ILE A 169 18.62 5.71 -2.52
CA ILE A 169 18.51 7.11 -2.94
C ILE A 169 17.02 7.46 -3.03
N PRO A 170 16.45 8.25 -2.09
CA PRO A 170 15.06 8.66 -2.21
C PRO A 170 14.86 9.58 -3.42
N ILE A 171 13.90 9.25 -4.29
CA ILE A 171 13.43 10.09 -5.39
C ILE A 171 12.09 10.71 -4.97
N ILE A 172 11.95 12.01 -5.21
CA ILE A 172 10.68 12.73 -5.13
C ILE A 172 10.26 13.07 -6.55
N TYR A 173 9.05 12.69 -6.95
CA TYR A 173 8.47 13.14 -8.21
C TYR A 173 7.91 14.56 -8.06
N GLN A 174 8.27 15.47 -8.96
CA GLN A 174 7.85 16.88 -8.89
C GLN A 174 6.34 17.01 -8.63
N GLY A 175 5.96 17.89 -7.71
CA GLY A 175 4.59 18.06 -7.25
C GLY A 175 4.16 17.14 -6.10
N THR A 176 4.89 16.07 -5.78
CA THR A 176 4.62 15.28 -4.55
C THR A 176 4.89 16.15 -3.31
N GLU A 177 5.88 17.03 -3.38
CA GLU A 177 6.14 18.10 -2.42
C GLU A 177 5.07 19.18 -2.35
N GLN A 178 4.11 19.20 -3.27
CA GLN A 178 2.97 20.12 -3.29
C GLN A 178 1.63 19.39 -3.10
N GLY A 179 1.65 18.07 -2.92
CA GLY A 179 0.44 17.27 -2.78
C GLY A 179 -0.40 17.15 -4.06
N LEU A 180 0.23 17.22 -5.25
CA LEU A 180 -0.48 17.06 -6.51
C LEU A 180 -1.10 15.67 -6.64
N VAL A 181 -2.32 15.61 -7.15
CA VAL A 181 -3.09 14.38 -7.38
C VAL A 181 -3.23 14.02 -8.86
N GLU A 182 -3.05 15.00 -9.75
CA GLU A 182 -3.21 14.83 -11.18
C GLU A 182 -1.98 14.20 -11.83
N ALA A 183 -2.22 13.25 -12.73
CA ALA A 183 -1.17 12.62 -13.51
C ALA A 183 -0.41 13.66 -14.36
N ARG A 184 0.92 13.64 -14.28
CA ARG A 184 1.83 14.48 -15.08
C ARG A 184 1.61 16.00 -15.00
N GLN A 185 0.80 16.48 -14.06
CA GLN A 185 0.61 17.91 -13.84
C GLN A 185 1.97 18.57 -13.57
N ALA A 186 2.32 19.58 -14.37
CA ALA A 186 3.55 20.33 -14.20
C ALA A 186 3.44 21.24 -12.97
N MET A 187 4.55 21.45 -12.24
CA MET A 187 4.56 22.36 -11.09
C MET A 187 4.69 23.85 -11.47
N PHE A 188 5.24 24.17 -12.64
CA PHE A 188 5.46 25.55 -13.08
C PHE A 188 4.26 26.14 -13.82
N ALA A 189 4.12 27.47 -13.74
CA ALA A 189 3.04 28.21 -14.39
C ALA A 189 3.08 28.09 -15.92
N GLY A 190 1.91 27.91 -16.54
CA GLY A 190 1.75 27.63 -17.97
C GLY A 190 2.15 26.20 -18.39
N GLY A 191 2.48 25.34 -17.42
CA GLY A 191 2.80 23.93 -17.68
C GLY A 191 1.55 23.08 -17.95
N TYR A 192 1.77 21.82 -18.36
CA TYR A 192 0.69 20.89 -18.62
C TYR A 192 -0.23 20.75 -17.39
N ARG A 193 -1.54 21.00 -17.58
CA ARG A 193 -2.57 21.04 -16.51
C ARG A 193 -2.25 22.01 -15.35
N ASN A 194 -1.44 23.04 -15.57
CA ASN A 194 -1.13 24.04 -14.53
C ASN A 194 -0.94 25.45 -15.10
N ALA A 195 -1.99 26.27 -15.02
CA ALA A 195 -1.94 27.65 -15.50
C ALA A 195 -1.11 28.55 -14.58
N ASP A 196 -1.31 28.45 -13.27
CA ASP A 196 -0.81 29.42 -12.29
C ASP A 196 0.49 29.01 -11.59
N GLY A 197 0.89 27.74 -11.72
CA GLY A 197 1.99 27.16 -10.95
C GLY A 197 1.51 26.68 -9.58
N SER A 198 2.29 25.78 -8.97
CA SER A 198 1.93 25.15 -7.68
C SER A 198 3.08 25.11 -6.68
N PHE A 199 4.19 25.78 -6.95
CA PHE A 199 5.33 25.79 -6.03
C PHE A 199 5.06 26.71 -4.84
N ASP A 200 4.93 26.10 -3.66
CA ASP A 200 4.77 26.79 -2.38
C ASP A 200 5.67 26.12 -1.32
N GLU A 201 6.57 26.89 -0.71
CA GLU A 201 7.44 26.40 0.38
C GLU A 201 6.68 26.27 1.71
N ASP A 202 5.50 26.89 1.81
CA ASP A 202 4.65 26.82 2.99
C ASP A 202 3.66 25.66 2.95
N SER A 203 3.59 24.93 1.82
CA SER A 203 2.73 23.77 1.69
C SER A 203 3.09 22.68 2.71
N GLU A 204 2.08 21.94 3.15
CA GLU A 204 2.24 20.90 4.18
C GLU A 204 3.31 19.87 3.77
N TYR A 205 3.27 19.42 2.52
CA TYR A 205 4.16 18.38 2.01
C TYR A 205 5.57 18.89 1.77
N PHE A 206 5.74 20.15 1.35
CA PHE A 206 7.06 20.75 1.21
C PHE A 206 7.75 20.85 2.57
N ARG A 207 7.07 21.40 3.59
CA ARG A 207 7.60 21.49 4.95
C ARG A 207 7.88 20.10 5.56
N TYR A 208 7.03 19.13 5.27
CA TYR A 208 7.22 17.74 5.69
C TYR A 208 8.48 17.11 5.07
N LEU A 209 8.64 17.23 3.74
CA LEU A 209 9.84 16.75 3.04
C LEU A 209 11.09 17.48 3.50
N LYS A 210 11.02 18.79 3.75
CA LYS A 210 12.12 19.58 4.31
C LYS A 210 12.60 19.00 5.65
N ARG A 211 11.67 18.64 6.54
CA ARG A 211 12.00 17.96 7.82
C ARG A 211 12.68 16.61 7.58
N LEU A 212 12.17 15.79 6.65
CA LEU A 212 12.74 14.48 6.33
C LEU A 212 14.13 14.58 5.66
N THR A 213 14.33 15.55 4.76
CA THR A 213 15.61 15.78 4.10
C THR A 213 16.65 16.26 5.10
N SER A 214 16.30 17.20 6.00
CA SER A 214 17.20 17.62 7.09
C SER A 214 17.56 16.44 7.98
N LEU A 215 16.57 15.67 8.42
CA LEU A 215 16.78 14.48 9.26
C LEU A 215 17.76 13.49 8.59
N ARG A 216 17.57 13.16 7.32
CA ARG A 216 18.44 12.23 6.60
C ARG A 216 19.85 12.80 6.40
N GLN A 217 19.99 14.12 6.19
CA GLN A 217 21.28 14.78 6.05
C GLN A 217 22.07 14.75 7.37
N ASP A 218 21.41 15.12 8.47
CA ASP A 218 22.02 15.28 9.79
C ASP A 218 22.43 13.94 10.41
N HIS A 219 21.76 12.84 10.04
CA HIS A 219 21.98 11.51 10.64
C HIS A 219 22.54 10.51 9.62
N ALA A 220 23.86 10.24 9.70
CA ALA A 220 24.55 9.28 8.83
C ALA A 220 23.94 7.86 8.90
N VAL A 221 23.43 7.44 10.06
CA VAL A 221 22.73 6.16 10.26
C VAL A 221 21.55 5.97 9.30
N LEU A 222 20.87 7.04 8.90
CA LEU A 222 19.76 6.96 7.94
C LEU A 222 20.24 6.82 6.49
N ARG A 223 21.44 7.35 6.16
CA ARG A 223 22.04 7.28 4.82
C ARG A 223 22.90 6.04 4.58
N ARG A 224 23.59 5.57 5.61
CA ARG A 224 24.65 4.55 5.52
C ARG A 224 24.43 3.35 6.43
N GLY A 225 23.42 3.39 7.30
CA GLY A 225 23.19 2.30 8.24
C GLY A 225 22.56 1.07 7.59
N ASN A 226 22.87 -0.09 8.15
CA ASN A 226 22.18 -1.33 7.80
C ASN A 226 20.71 -1.24 8.25
N LEU A 227 19.85 -2.08 7.69
CA LEU A 227 18.45 -2.19 8.07
C LEU A 227 18.18 -3.61 8.58
N ALA A 228 17.53 -3.71 9.73
CA ALA A 228 17.05 -4.97 10.28
C ALA A 228 15.60 -4.81 10.74
N VAL A 229 14.69 -5.64 10.23
CA VAL A 229 13.31 -5.70 10.72
C VAL A 229 13.31 -6.25 12.15
N LEU A 230 12.54 -5.61 13.04
CA LEU A 230 12.40 -6.01 14.44
C LEU A 230 11.06 -6.70 14.71
N ALA A 231 9.97 -6.14 14.19
CA ALA A 231 8.63 -6.68 14.34
C ALA A 231 7.73 -6.14 13.23
N ALA A 232 6.76 -6.94 12.81
CA ALA A 232 5.75 -6.50 11.86
C ALA A 232 4.43 -7.25 12.09
N GLU A 233 3.32 -6.57 11.85
CA GLU A 233 1.98 -7.16 11.97
C GLU A 233 1.65 -8.07 10.77
N SER A 234 1.24 -9.31 11.05
CA SER A 234 0.96 -10.36 10.05
C SER A 234 -0.52 -10.62 9.81
N SER A 235 -1.41 -10.05 10.61
CA SER A 235 -2.87 -10.18 10.44
C SER A 235 -3.50 -9.01 9.67
N GLY A 236 -2.69 -8.06 9.19
CA GLY A 236 -3.15 -6.89 8.44
C GLY A 236 -2.28 -5.64 8.72
N PRO A 237 -2.85 -4.44 8.55
CA PRO A 237 -2.19 -3.20 8.94
C PRO A 237 -1.90 -3.18 10.45
N GLY A 238 -0.75 -2.62 10.85
CA GLY A 238 -0.37 -2.55 12.25
C GLY A 238 1.08 -2.10 12.42
N LEU A 239 1.79 -2.65 13.41
CA LEU A 239 3.17 -2.28 13.67
C LEU A 239 4.07 -2.66 12.49
N LEU A 240 4.91 -1.74 12.04
CA LEU A 240 6.14 -1.98 11.30
C LEU A 240 7.29 -1.36 12.09
N ALA A 241 8.21 -2.20 12.57
CA ALA A 241 9.36 -1.79 13.37
C ALA A 241 10.66 -2.29 12.74
N TYR A 242 11.63 -1.39 12.58
CA TYR A 242 12.97 -1.76 12.11
C TYR A 242 14.05 -0.90 12.75
N ARG A 243 15.26 -1.43 12.77
CA ARG A 243 16.47 -0.81 13.30
C ARG A 243 17.35 -0.35 12.15
N ARG A 244 17.87 0.87 12.27
CA ARG A 244 19.01 1.37 11.49
C ARG A 244 20.24 1.44 12.39
N GLU A 245 21.37 0.96 11.90
CA GLU A 245 22.64 0.97 12.62
C GLU A 245 23.79 1.34 11.71
N HIS A 246 24.62 2.28 12.14
CA HIS A 246 25.84 2.67 11.46
C HIS A 246 26.90 3.06 12.50
N GLU A 247 28.02 2.34 12.51
CA GLU A 247 29.03 2.48 13.58
C GLU A 247 28.35 2.28 14.95
N ASP A 248 28.48 3.25 15.87
CA ASP A 248 27.85 3.19 17.20
C ASP A 248 26.46 3.84 17.25
N ASP A 249 25.97 4.41 16.13
CA ASP A 249 24.68 5.11 16.09
C ASP A 249 23.53 4.17 15.73
N VAL A 250 22.46 4.22 16.52
CA VAL A 250 21.30 3.33 16.42
C VAL A 250 20.02 4.15 16.40
N VAL A 251 19.12 3.83 15.47
CA VAL A 251 17.77 4.40 15.42
C VAL A 251 16.75 3.29 15.27
N ILE A 252 15.75 3.27 16.16
CA ILE A 252 14.58 2.42 16.05
C ILE A 252 13.48 3.21 15.35
N VAL A 253 12.99 2.71 14.23
CA VAL A 253 11.88 3.28 13.48
C VAL A 253 10.62 2.46 13.76
N LEU A 254 9.56 3.13 14.16
CA LEU A 254 8.26 2.54 14.43
C LEU A 254 7.20 3.26 13.59
N MET A 255 6.40 2.50 12.86
CA MET A 255 5.24 2.98 12.12
C MET A 255 4.03 2.14 12.49
N ASN A 256 2.89 2.78 12.72
CA ASN A 256 1.61 2.10 12.76
C ASN A 256 0.93 2.26 11.41
N THR A 257 0.89 1.22 10.58
CA THR A 257 0.25 1.26 9.26
C THR A 257 -1.28 1.18 9.32
N ALA A 258 -1.87 0.94 10.51
CA ALA A 258 -3.31 0.90 10.70
C ALA A 258 -3.95 2.29 10.87
N ASP A 259 -5.25 2.35 10.57
CA ASP A 259 -6.11 3.53 10.78
C ASP A 259 -6.73 3.61 12.18
N HIS A 260 -6.25 2.78 13.12
CA HIS A 260 -6.59 2.79 14.54
C HIS A 260 -5.32 2.77 15.40
N GLY A 261 -5.43 3.13 16.67
CA GLY A 261 -4.30 3.08 17.60
C GLY A 261 -3.90 1.65 17.97
N ILE A 262 -2.59 1.41 18.07
CA ILE A 262 -2.02 0.10 18.46
C ILE A 262 -1.16 0.24 19.73
N LEU A 263 -0.98 -0.88 20.43
CA LEU A 263 -0.01 -1.00 21.52
C LEU A 263 1.20 -1.79 21.05
N VAL A 264 2.38 -1.20 21.18
CA VAL A 264 3.66 -1.88 21.07
C VAL A 264 4.00 -2.39 22.46
N HIS A 265 4.18 -3.70 22.60
CA HIS A 265 4.49 -4.33 23.88
C HIS A 265 5.82 -5.05 23.82
N ARG A 266 6.73 -4.65 24.72
CA ARG A 266 8.02 -5.29 24.98
C ARG A 266 8.81 -5.65 23.71
N LEU A 267 8.82 -4.74 22.75
CA LEU A 267 9.58 -4.87 21.51
C LEU A 267 11.07 -5.04 21.83
N ASP A 268 11.71 -6.04 21.22
CA ASP A 268 13.16 -6.14 21.21
C ASP A 268 13.75 -5.11 20.26
N GLY A 269 14.48 -4.13 20.79
CA GLY A 269 15.24 -3.19 19.97
C GLY A 269 16.74 -3.47 19.97
N GLY A 270 17.22 -4.50 20.70
CA GLY A 270 18.64 -4.62 21.03
C GLY A 270 19.17 -3.44 21.86
N LEU A 271 18.32 -2.88 22.72
CA LEU A 271 18.61 -1.68 23.52
C LEU A 271 19.01 -2.06 24.96
N LEU A 272 19.74 -1.18 25.63
CA LEU A 272 20.12 -1.39 27.02
C LEU A 272 18.93 -1.16 27.97
N PRO A 273 18.90 -1.82 29.14
CA PRO A 273 17.88 -1.59 30.18
C PRO A 273 17.78 -0.14 30.65
N ASN A 274 16.57 0.32 30.98
CA ASN A 274 16.29 1.63 31.59
C ASN A 274 16.87 2.82 30.80
N THR A 275 16.90 2.71 29.48
CA THR A 275 17.48 3.70 28.56
C THR A 275 16.41 4.66 28.08
N ARG A 276 16.62 5.96 28.27
CA ARG A 276 15.76 6.99 27.68
C ARG A 276 16.00 7.06 26.18
N LEU A 277 14.92 7.13 25.41
CA LEU A 277 14.96 7.27 23.96
C LEU A 277 14.55 8.69 23.56
N GLN A 278 15.38 9.34 22.76
CA GLN A 278 15.09 10.65 22.19
C GLN A 278 14.36 10.48 20.86
N PRO A 279 13.19 11.12 20.65
CA PRO A 279 12.59 11.18 19.33
C PRO A 279 13.40 12.11 18.41
N LEU A 280 14.00 11.56 17.36
CA LEU A 280 14.62 12.35 16.29
C LEU A 280 13.57 12.88 15.32
N PHE A 281 12.48 12.14 15.15
CA PHE A 281 11.35 12.51 14.32
C PHE A 281 10.09 11.87 14.86
N ALA A 282 8.98 12.60 14.78
CA ALA A 282 7.66 12.09 15.08
C ALA A 282 6.62 12.74 14.15
N GLU A 283 5.62 11.94 13.78
CA GLU A 283 4.40 12.36 13.11
C GLU A 283 3.24 11.65 13.80
N ARG A 284 2.25 12.40 14.28
CA ARG A 284 1.12 11.88 15.08
C ARG A 284 1.56 11.08 16.32
N TRP A 285 2.65 11.49 16.96
CA TRP A 285 3.11 10.94 18.23
C TRP A 285 3.79 12.05 19.05
N ASN A 286 3.53 12.08 20.36
CA ASN A 286 4.04 13.10 21.29
C ASN A 286 4.36 12.52 22.67
N GLY A 287 4.67 11.23 22.73
CA GLY A 287 5.00 10.54 23.97
C GLY A 287 6.46 10.71 24.38
N ASP A 288 6.80 10.06 25.48
CA ASP A 288 8.18 9.76 25.87
C ASP A 288 8.40 8.25 25.76
N SER A 289 9.66 7.82 25.73
CA SER A 289 9.99 6.38 25.66
C SER A 289 11.22 6.05 26.48
N VAL A 290 11.09 5.02 27.31
CA VAL A 290 12.17 4.45 28.13
C VAL A 290 12.06 2.93 27.99
N THR A 291 13.19 2.24 27.86
CA THR A 291 13.19 0.77 27.86
C THR A 291 12.96 0.23 29.27
N ASP A 292 12.34 -0.95 29.36
CA ASP A 292 12.16 -1.64 30.64
C ASP A 292 13.48 -2.21 31.19
N ALA A 293 13.40 -2.91 32.34
CA ALA A 293 14.55 -3.54 32.98
C ALA A 293 15.22 -4.65 32.13
N ASP A 294 14.52 -5.13 31.09
CA ASP A 294 15.01 -6.12 30.14
C ASP A 294 15.45 -5.47 28.81
N GLY A 295 15.47 -4.13 28.71
CA GLY A 295 15.84 -3.40 27.50
C GLY A 295 14.74 -3.34 26.44
N ARG A 296 13.49 -3.68 26.77
CA ARG A 296 12.37 -3.75 25.82
C ARG A 296 11.57 -2.46 25.78
N LEU A 297 11.00 -2.17 24.61
CA LEU A 297 10.22 -0.96 24.38
C LEU A 297 8.71 -1.25 24.37
N SER A 298 7.97 -0.52 25.19
CA SER A 298 6.50 -0.52 25.18
C SER A 298 5.99 0.92 25.01
N LEU A 299 5.03 1.13 24.10
CA LEU A 299 4.39 2.42 23.88
C LEU A 299 3.07 2.28 23.11
N ARG A 300 2.24 3.33 23.13
CA ARG A 300 1.07 3.44 22.25
C ARG A 300 1.45 4.22 20.99
N LEU A 301 1.11 3.68 19.82
CA LEU A 301 1.18 4.40 18.55
C LEU A 301 -0.24 4.76 18.10
N PRO A 302 -0.55 6.05 17.90
CA PRO A 302 -1.79 6.46 17.27
C PRO A 302 -1.93 5.93 15.84
N ALA A 303 -3.15 5.98 15.30
CA ALA A 303 -3.43 5.66 13.90
C ALA A 303 -2.49 6.41 12.95
N ARG A 304 -1.84 5.68 12.04
CA ARG A 304 -0.86 6.21 11.08
C ARG A 304 0.35 6.92 11.71
N GLY A 305 0.63 6.65 12.99
CA GLY A 305 1.74 7.24 13.73
C GLY A 305 3.12 6.79 13.24
N ILE A 306 4.10 7.68 13.34
CA ILE A 306 5.51 7.43 13.02
C ILE A 306 6.37 7.99 14.15
N VAL A 307 7.36 7.23 14.62
CA VAL A 307 8.39 7.75 15.51
C VAL A 307 9.75 7.11 15.21
N LEU A 308 10.79 7.94 15.21
CA LEU A 308 12.19 7.54 15.12
C LEU A 308 12.86 7.82 16.46
N LEU A 309 13.27 6.76 17.15
CA LEU A 309 13.80 6.80 18.50
C LEU A 309 15.29 6.47 18.51
N ARG A 310 16.10 7.34 19.10
CA ARG A 310 17.54 7.15 19.31
C ARG A 310 17.81 6.92 20.81
N PRO A 311 18.56 5.86 21.19
CA PRO A 311 18.95 5.70 22.58
C PRO A 311 19.89 6.83 23.03
N MET A 312 19.65 7.35 24.24
CA MET A 312 20.52 8.32 24.88
C MET A 312 21.49 7.62 25.83
N ASP A 313 22.69 8.20 26.03
CA ASP A 313 23.65 7.72 27.04
C ASP A 313 23.08 7.78 28.48
N GLN A 314 22.07 8.63 28.69
CA GLN A 314 21.42 8.80 29.98
C GLN A 314 20.53 7.60 30.31
N ARG A 315 20.97 6.80 31.30
CA ARG A 315 20.09 5.85 31.98
C ARG A 315 19.20 6.58 32.97
N VAL A 316 17.91 6.29 32.92
CA VAL A 316 16.99 6.73 33.98
C VAL A 316 17.29 5.85 35.20
N GLY A 317 17.33 6.42 36.41
CA GLY A 317 17.40 5.60 37.63
C GLY A 317 16.27 4.57 37.63
N GLU A 318 16.46 3.39 38.24
CA GLU A 318 15.46 2.32 38.23
C GLU A 318 14.08 2.91 38.53
N PRO A 319 13.14 2.87 37.57
CA PRO A 319 11.77 3.26 37.85
C PRO A 319 11.30 2.40 39.02
N THR A 320 10.61 2.99 39.99
CA THR A 320 9.86 2.16 40.94
C THR A 320 8.95 1.28 40.09
N PRO A 321 9.09 -0.06 40.12
CA PRO A 321 8.30 -0.90 39.23
C PRO A 321 6.83 -0.60 39.50
N ALA A 322 6.08 -0.21 38.46
CA ALA A 322 4.65 -0.40 38.52
C ALA A 322 4.45 -1.88 38.86
N ALA A 323 3.56 -2.19 39.81
CA ALA A 323 3.31 -3.58 40.17
C ALA A 323 2.91 -4.34 38.89
N LYS A 324 3.81 -5.18 38.37
CA LYS A 324 3.54 -5.97 37.17
C LYS A 324 2.25 -6.74 37.40
N MET A 325 1.31 -6.58 36.48
CA MET A 325 0.07 -7.32 36.52
C MET A 325 0.18 -8.46 35.51
N ASP A 326 0.41 -9.66 36.01
CA ASP A 326 0.42 -10.86 35.17
C ASP A 326 -1.03 -11.18 34.75
N ILE A 327 -1.31 -10.97 33.46
CA ILE A 327 -2.57 -11.33 32.82
C ILE A 327 -2.36 -12.65 32.09
N ALA A 328 -2.96 -13.73 32.61
CA ALA A 328 -2.84 -15.07 32.05
C ALA A 328 -4.04 -15.39 31.16
N ILE A 329 -3.78 -15.99 29.99
CA ILE A 329 -4.80 -16.55 29.09
C ILE A 329 -4.62 -18.07 29.06
N ASP A 330 -5.72 -18.80 29.25
CA ASP A 330 -5.77 -20.27 29.12
C ASP A 330 -5.75 -20.68 27.64
N ALA A 331 -4.57 -20.61 27.02
CA ALA A 331 -4.46 -20.65 25.56
C ALA A 331 -4.06 -22.00 24.95
N GLU A 332 -3.93 -23.08 25.73
CA GLU A 332 -3.56 -24.41 25.21
C GLU A 332 -4.51 -24.91 24.12
N ALA A 333 -5.80 -24.60 24.23
CA ALA A 333 -6.81 -24.97 23.24
C ALA A 333 -6.99 -23.96 22.08
N ILE A 334 -6.27 -22.82 22.12
CA ILE A 334 -6.50 -21.67 21.23
C ILE A 334 -5.30 -21.41 20.34
N GLU A 335 -4.08 -21.54 20.87
CA GLU A 335 -2.85 -21.25 20.16
C GLU A 335 -2.72 -22.10 18.89
N GLY A 336 -2.73 -21.44 17.73
CA GLY A 336 -2.65 -22.09 16.41
C GLY A 336 -3.90 -22.87 16.01
N ALA A 337 -4.98 -22.82 16.79
CA ALA A 337 -6.25 -23.48 16.45
C ALA A 337 -7.00 -22.72 15.36
N VAL A 338 -7.82 -23.45 14.59
CA VAL A 338 -8.75 -22.90 13.61
C VAL A 338 -10.16 -23.04 14.17
N PHE A 339 -10.88 -21.93 14.25
CA PHE A 339 -12.26 -21.89 14.73
C PHE A 339 -13.23 -21.63 13.58
N GLU A 340 -14.32 -22.40 13.53
CA GLU A 340 -15.41 -22.22 12.57
C GLU A 340 -16.66 -21.60 13.20
N LYS A 341 -16.65 -21.42 14.52
CA LYS A 341 -17.75 -20.91 15.34
C LYS A 341 -17.21 -20.15 16.54
N ASP A 342 -18.07 -19.31 17.13
CA ASP A 342 -17.80 -18.57 18.36
C ASP A 342 -17.14 -19.50 19.42
N PHE A 343 -16.09 -19.00 20.07
CA PHE A 343 -15.40 -19.72 21.14
C PHE A 343 -15.26 -18.83 22.38
N VAL A 344 -14.82 -19.45 23.47
CA VAL A 344 -14.73 -18.79 24.77
C VAL A 344 -13.27 -18.69 25.15
N LEU A 345 -12.84 -17.47 25.49
CA LEU A 345 -11.55 -17.20 26.08
C LEU A 345 -11.70 -17.15 27.60
N THR A 346 -10.81 -17.84 28.33
CA THR A 346 -10.74 -17.77 29.79
C THR A 346 -9.31 -17.46 30.24
N GLY A 347 -9.19 -17.01 31.49
CA GLY A 347 -7.90 -16.80 32.10
C GLY A 347 -8.00 -16.20 33.50
N GLY A 348 -6.89 -15.63 33.95
CA GLY A 348 -6.76 -15.07 35.29
C GLY A 348 -5.93 -13.79 35.34
N VAL A 349 -6.11 -13.04 36.43
CA VAL A 349 -5.34 -11.86 36.79
C VAL A 349 -5.21 -11.78 38.30
N ALA A 350 -4.09 -11.28 38.82
CA ALA A 350 -3.82 -11.23 40.26
C ALA A 350 -4.81 -10.36 41.07
N GLN A 351 -5.44 -9.37 40.42
CA GLN A 351 -6.36 -8.43 41.06
C GLN A 351 -7.83 -8.76 40.70
N GLY A 352 -8.58 -9.26 41.68
CA GLY A 352 -10.03 -9.46 41.53
C GLY A 352 -10.75 -8.15 41.20
N GLY A 353 -11.77 -8.22 40.34
CA GLY A 353 -12.50 -7.04 39.88
C GLY A 353 -11.73 -6.12 38.92
N ALA A 354 -10.56 -6.53 38.41
CA ALA A 354 -9.79 -5.72 37.47
C ALA A 354 -10.56 -5.51 36.16
N PRO A 355 -10.67 -4.26 35.66
CA PRO A 355 -11.18 -3.98 34.32
C PRO A 355 -10.14 -4.39 33.28
N LEU A 356 -10.60 -5.14 32.28
CA LEU A 356 -9.78 -5.71 31.22
C LEU A 356 -10.42 -5.41 29.86
N ARG A 357 -9.61 -5.46 28.81
CA ARG A 357 -10.06 -5.28 27.43
C ARG A 357 -9.45 -6.35 26.55
N LEU A 358 -10.28 -7.05 25.77
CA LEU A 358 -9.82 -7.96 24.72
C LEU A 358 -9.46 -7.14 23.49
N ILE A 359 -8.23 -7.30 23.02
CA ILE A 359 -7.69 -6.69 21.82
C ILE A 359 -7.54 -7.79 20.79
N VAL A 360 -8.09 -7.59 19.59
CA VAL A 360 -7.92 -8.48 18.45
C VAL A 360 -7.19 -7.70 17.36
N ASN A 361 -6.16 -8.32 16.79
CA ASN A 361 -5.32 -7.76 15.74
C ASN A 361 -4.75 -6.36 16.08
N GLY A 362 -4.36 -6.17 17.35
CA GLY A 362 -3.80 -4.91 17.85
C GLY A 362 -4.76 -3.72 17.91
N ASN A 363 -6.05 -3.88 17.60
CA ASN A 363 -7.00 -2.77 17.54
C ASN A 363 -7.49 -2.32 18.90
N VAL A 364 -6.84 -1.28 19.45
CA VAL A 364 -7.13 -0.74 20.79
C VAL A 364 -8.43 0.03 20.84
N ASP A 365 -8.81 0.64 19.71
CA ASP A 365 -9.95 1.53 19.63
C ASP A 365 -11.29 0.77 19.54
N ARG A 366 -11.26 -0.50 19.11
CA ARG A 366 -12.43 -1.40 19.04
C ARG A 366 -12.37 -2.61 19.98
N GLY A 367 -11.51 -2.58 21.00
CA GLY A 367 -11.41 -3.69 21.95
C GLY A 367 -12.67 -3.88 22.81
N THR A 368 -12.92 -5.12 23.23
CA THR A 368 -14.11 -5.49 24.01
C THR A 368 -13.81 -5.43 25.51
N ASP A 369 -14.51 -4.57 26.24
CA ASP A 369 -14.33 -4.42 27.70
C ASP A 369 -15.03 -5.54 28.49
N PHE A 370 -14.36 -6.03 29.53
CA PHE A 370 -14.90 -7.00 30.50
C PHE A 370 -14.24 -6.81 31.87
N VAL A 371 -14.72 -7.54 32.89
CA VAL A 371 -14.23 -7.43 34.26
C VAL A 371 -13.94 -8.82 34.82
N ALA A 372 -12.81 -8.99 35.51
CA ALA A 372 -12.50 -10.21 36.23
C ALA A 372 -13.40 -10.39 37.47
N ASP A 373 -13.69 -11.63 37.84
CA ASP A 373 -14.45 -11.97 39.05
C ASP A 373 -13.68 -11.59 40.33
N ALA A 374 -14.31 -11.81 41.49
CA ALA A 374 -13.71 -11.47 42.78
C ALA A 374 -12.42 -12.26 43.09
N GLU A 375 -12.24 -13.43 42.45
CA GLU A 375 -11.05 -14.26 42.55
C GLU A 375 -10.04 -13.98 41.44
N GLY A 376 -10.30 -13.02 40.56
CA GLY A 376 -9.43 -12.64 39.45
C GLY A 376 -9.55 -13.54 38.22
N ARG A 377 -10.54 -14.43 38.12
CA ARG A 377 -10.80 -15.23 36.91
C ARG A 377 -11.71 -14.47 35.96
N TRP A 378 -11.60 -14.73 34.67
CA TRP A 378 -12.44 -14.08 33.69
C TRP A 378 -12.81 -14.99 32.53
N ARG A 379 -13.87 -14.60 31.82
CA ARG A 379 -14.43 -15.28 30.66
C ARG A 379 -14.97 -14.25 29.68
N ILE A 380 -14.69 -14.42 28.39
CA ILE A 380 -15.22 -13.58 27.31
C ILE A 380 -15.47 -14.41 26.05
N ASP A 381 -16.56 -14.13 25.35
CA ASP A 381 -16.87 -14.77 24.07
C ASP A 381 -16.13 -14.08 22.92
N VAL A 382 -15.58 -14.85 22.01
CA VAL A 382 -14.91 -14.39 20.79
C VAL A 382 -15.75 -14.82 19.59
N PRO A 383 -16.40 -13.87 18.89
CA PRO A 383 -17.26 -14.21 17.76
C PRO A 383 -16.44 -14.66 16.55
N VAL A 384 -16.94 -15.65 15.82
CA VAL A 384 -16.38 -16.16 14.56
C VAL A 384 -17.50 -16.24 13.53
N ARG A 385 -17.66 -15.15 12.78
CA ARG A 385 -18.77 -14.94 11.83
C ARG A 385 -18.32 -14.39 10.48
N ASP A 386 -17.14 -13.80 10.44
CA ASP A 386 -16.64 -13.14 9.24
C ASP A 386 -16.31 -14.19 8.18
N LEU A 387 -16.96 -14.09 7.03
CA LEU A 387 -16.73 -14.94 5.85
C LEU A 387 -15.23 -15.02 5.53
N GLY A 388 -14.76 -16.19 5.11
CA GLY A 388 -13.38 -16.42 4.65
C GLY A 388 -12.48 -17.05 5.70
N GLU A 389 -11.18 -17.06 5.38
CA GLU A 389 -10.12 -17.53 6.28
C GLU A 389 -9.29 -16.34 6.75
N GLU A 390 -9.11 -16.20 8.07
CA GLU A 390 -8.30 -15.12 8.63
C GLU A 390 -7.34 -15.63 9.69
N ASN A 391 -6.08 -15.21 9.59
CA ASN A 391 -5.11 -15.38 10.66
C ASN A 391 -5.24 -14.19 11.62
N ASN A 392 -5.53 -14.49 12.87
CA ASN A 392 -5.78 -13.51 13.90
C ASN A 392 -4.80 -13.67 15.06
N HIS A 393 -4.68 -12.62 15.85
CA HIS A 393 -4.10 -12.73 17.17
C HIS A 393 -4.90 -11.90 18.17
N LEU A 394 -4.78 -12.29 19.44
CA LEU A 394 -5.43 -11.60 20.53
C LEU A 394 -4.50 -11.38 21.72
N GLU A 395 -4.82 -10.34 22.48
CA GLU A 395 -4.21 -9.98 23.75
C GLU A 395 -5.29 -9.46 24.71
N VAL A 396 -5.08 -9.62 26.00
CA VAL A 396 -5.88 -8.96 27.04
C VAL A 396 -5.07 -7.81 27.63
N TYR A 397 -5.64 -6.61 27.59
CA TYR A 397 -5.03 -5.37 28.05
C TYR A 397 -5.65 -4.89 29.37
N SER A 398 -4.80 -4.36 30.26
CA SER A 398 -5.23 -3.56 31.39
C SER A 398 -4.68 -2.15 31.29
N ALA A 399 -5.58 -1.17 31.11
CA ALA A 399 -5.21 0.24 31.09
C ALA A 399 -4.68 0.75 32.44
N GLN A 400 -5.15 0.16 33.55
CA GLN A 400 -4.73 0.56 34.90
C GLN A 400 -3.29 0.14 35.19
N ALA A 401 -2.93 -1.10 34.82
CA ALA A 401 -1.57 -1.60 34.98
C ALA A 401 -0.64 -1.18 33.83
N ASN A 402 -1.22 -0.73 32.69
CA ASN A 402 -0.53 -0.54 31.42
C ASN A 402 0.22 -1.81 30.97
N GLU A 403 -0.41 -2.97 31.16
CA GLU A 403 0.14 -4.29 30.85
C GLU A 403 -0.73 -5.03 29.84
N LEU A 404 -0.08 -5.81 28.98
CA LEU A 404 -0.70 -6.71 28.02
C LEU A 404 -0.36 -8.16 28.41
N SER A 405 -1.31 -9.06 28.21
CA SER A 405 -1.02 -10.49 28.22
C SER A 405 -0.04 -10.86 27.11
N ARG A 406 0.43 -12.11 27.12
CA ARG A 406 1.08 -12.70 25.94
C ARG A 406 0.12 -12.69 24.75
N ARG A 407 0.67 -12.50 23.54
CA ARG A 407 -0.04 -12.66 22.27
C ARG A 407 -0.37 -14.14 22.04
N ILE A 408 -1.62 -14.40 21.62
CA ILE A 408 -2.11 -15.73 21.21
C ILE A 408 -2.49 -15.66 19.75
N ALA A 409 -1.90 -16.50 18.90
CA ALA A 409 -2.30 -16.63 17.51
C ALA A 409 -3.42 -17.67 17.36
N TYR A 410 -4.39 -17.41 16.48
CA TYR A 410 -5.45 -18.35 16.10
C TYR A 410 -5.92 -18.03 14.68
N ALA A 411 -6.68 -18.92 14.06
CA ALA A 411 -7.31 -18.66 12.78
C ALA A 411 -8.83 -18.86 12.84
N THR A 412 -9.53 -18.22 11.93
CA THR A 412 -10.96 -18.42 11.71
C THR A 412 -11.23 -18.91 10.31
N ARG A 413 -12.26 -19.74 10.14
CA ARG A 413 -12.75 -20.20 8.84
C ARG A 413 -14.27 -20.22 8.84
N VAL A 414 -14.88 -19.33 8.07
CA VAL A 414 -16.33 -19.33 7.84
C VAL A 414 -16.58 -19.47 6.34
N THR A 415 -17.20 -20.57 5.93
CA THR A 415 -17.50 -20.83 4.51
C THR A 415 -18.95 -20.53 4.14
N ASP A 416 -19.84 -20.62 5.11
CA ASP A 416 -21.27 -20.38 4.92
C ASP A 416 -21.54 -18.88 4.92
N SER A 417 -22.24 -18.40 3.89
CA SER A 417 -22.69 -17.02 3.78
C SER A 417 -24.09 -16.87 4.38
N GLU A 418 -24.27 -15.89 5.26
CA GLU A 418 -25.58 -15.51 5.80
C GLU A 418 -26.41 -14.73 4.77
N LEU A 419 -25.74 -14.02 3.86
CA LEU A 419 -26.34 -13.21 2.80
C LEU A 419 -25.75 -13.62 1.45
N SER A 420 -26.58 -13.66 0.42
CA SER A 420 -26.13 -13.90 -0.95
C SER A 420 -27.06 -13.30 -1.98
N ALA A 421 -26.50 -12.75 -3.05
CA ALA A 421 -27.23 -12.27 -4.20
C ALA A 421 -26.46 -12.58 -5.48
N ALA A 422 -27.19 -12.82 -6.57
CA ALA A 422 -26.58 -13.03 -7.89
C ALA A 422 -27.49 -12.41 -8.96
N VAL A 423 -26.87 -11.76 -9.94
CA VAL A 423 -27.53 -11.17 -11.11
C VAL A 423 -26.77 -11.62 -12.35
N GLU A 424 -27.52 -12.15 -13.32
CA GLU A 424 -27.01 -12.38 -14.68
C GLU A 424 -27.21 -11.11 -15.50
N ASP A 425 -26.25 -10.83 -16.37
CA ASP A 425 -26.23 -9.66 -17.24
C ASP A 425 -26.41 -10.06 -18.70
N ALA A 426 -26.95 -9.16 -19.53
CA ALA A 426 -27.24 -9.51 -20.91
C ALA A 426 -25.94 -9.52 -21.73
N PRO A 427 -25.66 -10.55 -22.53
CA PRO A 427 -24.48 -10.51 -23.40
C PRO A 427 -24.63 -9.43 -24.49
N ASP A 428 -23.52 -8.83 -24.88
CA ASP A 428 -23.37 -7.81 -25.92
C ASP A 428 -24.16 -6.51 -25.64
N ASP A 429 -24.24 -6.09 -24.37
CA ASP A 429 -24.90 -4.83 -23.96
C ASP A 429 -23.92 -3.74 -23.47
N ALA A 430 -22.62 -4.04 -23.42
CA ALA A 430 -21.52 -3.12 -23.10
C ALA A 430 -21.30 -2.03 -24.17
N HIS A 431 -22.34 -1.23 -24.42
CA HIS A 431 -22.43 -0.14 -25.40
C HIS A 431 -22.84 1.19 -24.75
N GLY A 432 -22.65 1.30 -23.43
CA GLY A 432 -22.96 2.45 -22.60
C GLY A 432 -24.46 2.70 -22.40
N PRO A 433 -24.84 3.68 -21.55
CA PRO A 433 -26.23 3.90 -21.15
C PRO A 433 -27.21 4.20 -22.29
N ALA A 434 -26.69 4.59 -23.46
CA ALA A 434 -27.48 4.87 -24.63
C ALA A 434 -27.30 3.87 -25.78
N GLY A 435 -26.61 2.75 -25.53
CA GLY A 435 -26.48 1.61 -26.44
C GLY A 435 -25.78 1.93 -27.77
N ARG A 436 -24.80 2.83 -27.77
CA ARG A 436 -24.14 3.33 -28.98
C ARG A 436 -22.64 3.59 -28.87
N TYR A 437 -22.05 3.37 -27.69
CA TYR A 437 -20.63 3.62 -27.49
C TYR A 437 -19.79 2.61 -28.27
N LEU A 438 -18.63 3.07 -28.71
CA LEU A 438 -17.66 2.27 -29.44
C LEU A 438 -16.37 2.19 -28.64
N ILE A 439 -15.77 1.01 -28.59
CA ILE A 439 -14.51 0.79 -27.87
C ILE A 439 -13.30 1.38 -28.63
N PRO A 440 -12.17 1.64 -27.96
CA PRO A 440 -10.93 2.07 -28.62
C PRO A 440 -10.45 1.06 -29.66
N GLU A 441 -9.80 1.55 -30.72
CA GLU A 441 -9.38 0.74 -31.89
C GLU A 441 -8.02 0.04 -31.72
N GLN A 442 -7.35 0.20 -30.57
CA GLN A 442 -6.11 -0.52 -30.30
C GLN A 442 -6.33 -2.05 -30.34
N PRO A 443 -5.36 -2.84 -30.84
CA PRO A 443 -5.52 -4.29 -31.01
C PRO A 443 -5.88 -5.05 -29.72
N GLU A 444 -5.47 -4.53 -28.56
CA GLU A 444 -5.70 -5.13 -27.26
C GLU A 444 -7.08 -4.80 -26.67
N SER A 445 -7.88 -3.95 -27.33
CA SER A 445 -9.23 -3.60 -26.88
C SER A 445 -10.24 -4.65 -27.36
N GLY A 446 -10.90 -5.33 -26.42
CA GLY A 446 -11.87 -6.39 -26.66
C GLY A 446 -13.08 -6.27 -25.73
N GLN A 447 -13.56 -7.41 -25.22
CA GLN A 447 -14.75 -7.52 -24.36
C GLN A 447 -14.40 -7.48 -22.86
N GLN A 448 -13.25 -6.90 -22.49
CA GLN A 448 -12.79 -6.94 -21.08
C GLN A 448 -13.68 -6.16 -20.10
N ARG A 449 -14.55 -5.29 -20.63
CA ARG A 449 -15.46 -4.42 -19.88
C ARG A 449 -16.88 -4.98 -19.80
N GLU A 450 -17.18 -6.05 -20.51
CA GLU A 450 -18.51 -6.67 -20.50
C GLU A 450 -18.62 -7.64 -19.33
N ILE A 451 -19.56 -7.36 -18.43
CA ILE A 451 -19.95 -8.19 -17.31
C ILE A 451 -20.97 -9.21 -17.83
N LEU A 452 -20.87 -10.45 -17.37
CA LEU A 452 -21.84 -11.51 -17.67
C LEU A 452 -22.66 -11.87 -16.45
N SER A 453 -22.07 -11.74 -15.26
CA SER A 453 -22.80 -11.90 -14.01
C SER A 453 -22.02 -11.31 -12.84
N VAL A 454 -22.77 -10.96 -11.79
CA VAL A 454 -22.22 -10.53 -10.50
C VAL A 454 -22.82 -11.38 -9.40
N GLN A 455 -21.96 -11.96 -8.56
CA GLN A 455 -22.35 -12.68 -7.35
C GLN A 455 -21.74 -12.03 -6.11
N ALA A 456 -22.57 -11.79 -5.09
CA ALA A 456 -22.16 -11.31 -3.79
C ALA A 456 -22.49 -12.34 -2.71
N ARG A 457 -21.58 -12.54 -1.76
CA ARG A 457 -21.75 -13.40 -0.58
C ARG A 457 -21.17 -12.71 0.63
N ALA A 458 -21.91 -12.63 1.73
CA ALA A 458 -21.42 -12.04 2.97
C ALA A 458 -21.78 -12.89 4.19
N SER A 459 -20.94 -12.78 5.21
CA SER A 459 -21.17 -13.34 6.55
C SER A 459 -20.39 -12.49 7.54
N GLY A 460 -21.02 -12.12 8.67
CA GLY A 460 -20.46 -11.14 9.59
C GLY A 460 -20.10 -9.84 8.87
N ARG A 461 -18.84 -9.43 9.00
CA ARG A 461 -18.32 -8.17 8.45
C ARG A 461 -17.71 -8.32 7.06
N ASN A 462 -17.51 -9.54 6.56
CA ASN A 462 -16.79 -9.75 5.30
C ASN A 462 -17.75 -9.98 4.13
N LEU A 463 -17.37 -9.46 2.97
CA LEU A 463 -18.10 -9.56 1.71
C LEU A 463 -17.16 -10.07 0.60
N GLU A 464 -17.59 -11.08 -0.13
CA GLU A 464 -16.99 -11.55 -1.38
C GLU A 464 -17.87 -11.10 -2.55
N LEU A 465 -17.29 -10.42 -3.54
CA LEU A 465 -17.96 -10.00 -4.77
C LEU A 465 -17.20 -10.59 -5.97
N THR A 466 -17.84 -11.48 -6.72
CA THR A 466 -17.28 -12.11 -7.91
C THR A 466 -17.98 -11.61 -9.16
N LEU A 467 -17.22 -11.05 -10.09
CA LEU A 467 -17.67 -10.66 -11.43
C LEU A 467 -17.23 -11.74 -12.40
N THR A 468 -18.14 -12.23 -13.22
CA THR A 468 -17.81 -13.01 -14.42
C THR A 468 -17.73 -12.05 -15.60
N MET A 469 -16.59 -11.99 -16.27
CA MET A 469 -16.36 -11.09 -17.41
C MET A 469 -16.46 -11.87 -18.73
N ALA A 470 -16.81 -11.20 -19.83
CA ALA A 470 -16.76 -11.81 -21.15
C ALA A 470 -15.33 -12.20 -21.55
N GLU A 471 -14.35 -11.37 -21.17
CA GLU A 471 -12.92 -11.55 -21.44
C GLU A 471 -12.04 -11.05 -20.29
N ILE A 472 -10.92 -11.74 -20.01
CA ILE A 472 -9.82 -11.23 -19.16
C ILE A 472 -8.51 -11.29 -19.93
N THR A 473 -7.82 -10.16 -20.01
CA THR A 473 -6.52 -10.05 -20.70
C THR A 473 -5.41 -9.57 -19.76
N THR A 474 -4.16 -9.90 -20.07
CA THR A 474 -2.97 -9.54 -19.29
C THR A 474 -1.74 -9.17 -20.14
N PRO A 475 -1.87 -8.53 -21.31
CA PRO A 475 -0.73 -8.28 -22.20
C PRO A 475 0.34 -7.40 -21.52
N TRP A 476 -0.07 -6.50 -20.62
CA TRP A 476 0.85 -5.61 -19.89
C TRP A 476 1.33 -6.17 -18.54
N LEU A 477 1.01 -7.43 -18.23
CA LEU A 477 1.36 -8.10 -16.96
C LEU A 477 0.97 -7.30 -15.70
N PRO A 478 -0.29 -6.85 -15.59
CA PRO A 478 -0.76 -6.10 -14.43
C PRO A 478 -0.68 -6.95 -13.15
N PRO A 479 -0.33 -6.36 -11.99
CA PRO A 479 -0.19 -7.09 -10.72
C PRO A 479 -1.48 -7.81 -10.27
N PHE A 480 -2.66 -7.27 -10.57
CA PHE A 480 -3.94 -7.91 -10.20
C PHE A 480 -4.45 -8.91 -11.25
N GLY A 481 -3.71 -9.16 -12.34
CA GLY A 481 -4.04 -10.23 -13.28
C GLY A 481 -5.16 -9.95 -14.27
N PHE A 482 -5.56 -8.68 -14.45
CA PHE A 482 -6.51 -8.25 -15.48
C PHE A 482 -6.17 -6.85 -16.00
N ASP A 483 -6.56 -6.54 -17.24
CA ASP A 483 -6.20 -5.30 -17.94
C ASP A 483 -7.33 -4.77 -18.82
N ASN A 484 -7.18 -3.53 -19.29
CA ASN A 484 -8.13 -2.81 -20.16
C ASN A 484 -9.54 -2.61 -19.57
N VAL A 485 -9.72 -2.90 -18.29
CA VAL A 485 -10.95 -2.63 -17.54
C VAL A 485 -10.63 -1.93 -16.21
N MET A 486 -11.45 -0.95 -15.89
CA MET A 486 -11.54 -0.34 -14.59
C MET A 486 -12.94 -0.57 -14.05
N VAL A 487 -13.01 -1.32 -12.94
CA VAL A 487 -14.24 -1.63 -12.23
C VAL A 487 -14.41 -0.59 -11.13
N THR A 488 -15.54 0.10 -11.12
CA THR A 488 -15.94 0.94 -9.99
C THR A 488 -17.16 0.32 -9.33
N THR A 489 -17.07 0.01 -8.04
CA THR A 489 -18.16 -0.53 -7.25
C THR A 489 -18.59 0.49 -6.21
N PHE A 490 -19.89 0.77 -6.15
CA PHE A 490 -20.51 1.65 -5.17
C PHE A 490 -21.40 0.82 -4.23
N PHE A 491 -21.34 1.13 -2.95
CA PHE A 491 -22.10 0.48 -1.89
C PHE A 491 -22.97 1.52 -1.20
N ASP A 492 -24.28 1.34 -1.27
CA ASP A 492 -25.28 2.09 -0.50
C ASP A 492 -25.63 1.25 0.73
N LEU A 493 -25.05 1.65 1.85
CA LEU A 493 -25.13 0.93 3.13
C LEU A 493 -26.39 1.40 3.85
N VAL A 494 -27.19 0.45 4.35
CA VAL A 494 -28.48 0.75 4.96
C VAL A 494 -28.35 1.81 6.07
N GLY A 495 -29.13 2.88 5.94
CA GLY A 495 -29.21 3.95 6.93
C GLY A 495 -28.04 4.95 6.90
N GLN A 496 -27.12 4.82 5.95
CA GLN A 496 -26.05 5.79 5.72
C GLN A 496 -26.46 6.66 4.51
N GLY A 497 -26.55 7.97 4.73
CA GLY A 497 -26.96 8.91 3.69
C GLY A 497 -25.75 9.30 2.86
N GLY A 498 -25.66 8.74 1.65
CA GLY A 498 -24.50 8.86 0.78
C GLY A 498 -24.54 10.00 -0.25
N SER A 499 -23.77 9.82 -1.33
CA SER A 499 -23.76 10.68 -2.53
C SER A 499 -24.50 10.02 -3.67
N THR A 500 -25.18 10.80 -4.51
CA THR A 500 -25.77 10.30 -5.77
C THR A 500 -24.84 10.51 -6.96
N ALA A 501 -23.89 11.45 -6.88
CA ALA A 501 -22.96 11.71 -7.97
C ALA A 501 -21.95 10.57 -8.05
N LEU A 502 -21.66 10.07 -9.26
CA LEU A 502 -20.61 9.09 -9.52
C LEU A 502 -19.34 9.84 -9.91
N PRO A 503 -18.35 9.98 -9.02
CA PRO A 503 -17.22 10.88 -9.26
C PRO A 503 -16.39 10.44 -10.46
N LEU A 504 -16.03 11.39 -11.33
CA LEU A 504 -15.23 11.22 -12.55
C LEU A 504 -15.90 10.41 -13.67
N LEU A 505 -17.10 9.86 -13.41
CA LEU A 505 -17.87 9.05 -14.34
C LEU A 505 -18.90 9.86 -15.16
N ASP A 506 -19.05 11.16 -14.92
CA ASP A 506 -20.04 12.03 -15.58
C ASP A 506 -21.48 11.48 -15.50
N ALA A 507 -21.81 10.83 -14.38
CA ALA A 507 -23.06 10.14 -14.16
C ALA A 507 -23.59 10.32 -12.72
N ASN A 508 -24.85 9.93 -12.51
CA ASN A 508 -25.44 9.77 -11.17
C ASN A 508 -25.83 8.31 -10.98
N ALA A 509 -25.82 7.86 -9.73
CA ALA A 509 -26.22 6.52 -9.34
C ALA A 509 -27.71 6.30 -9.71
N PRO A 510 -28.07 5.11 -10.22
CA PRO A 510 -29.44 4.80 -10.61
C PRO A 510 -30.35 4.61 -9.38
N ASP A 511 -31.66 4.47 -9.61
CA ASP A 511 -32.65 4.03 -8.60
C ASP A 511 -32.64 4.80 -7.27
N SER A 512 -32.33 6.11 -7.32
CA SER A 512 -32.19 6.95 -6.13
C SER A 512 -31.17 6.40 -5.12
N MET A 513 -30.17 5.66 -5.60
CA MET A 513 -29.05 5.17 -4.81
C MET A 513 -28.22 6.34 -4.29
N ALA A 514 -27.89 6.27 -3.00
CA ALA A 514 -26.98 7.21 -2.35
C ALA A 514 -25.85 6.39 -1.72
N TRP A 515 -24.73 6.26 -2.43
CA TRP A 515 -23.63 5.38 -2.03
C TRP A 515 -22.78 6.02 -0.92
N ASP A 516 -22.24 5.19 -0.02
CA ASP A 516 -21.43 5.60 1.15
C ASP A 516 -19.96 5.20 1.03
N LEU A 517 -19.72 4.04 0.42
CA LEU A 517 -18.42 3.46 0.17
C LEU A 517 -18.31 3.17 -1.32
N ALA A 518 -17.15 3.44 -1.88
CA ALA A 518 -16.82 3.11 -3.25
C ALA A 518 -15.45 2.46 -3.33
N HIS A 519 -15.27 1.59 -4.32
CA HIS A 519 -14.04 0.89 -4.63
C HIS A 519 -13.74 1.06 -6.11
N VAL A 520 -12.51 1.44 -6.45
CA VAL A 520 -12.02 1.46 -7.83
C VAL A 520 -10.90 0.44 -7.94
N ALA A 521 -11.05 -0.51 -8.86
CA ALA A 521 -10.06 -1.52 -9.20
C ALA A 521 -9.69 -1.46 -10.68
N ARG A 522 -8.39 -1.54 -10.93
CA ARG A 522 -7.79 -1.75 -12.25
C ARG A 522 -6.60 -2.67 -12.07
N GLY A 523 -6.06 -3.20 -13.16
CA GLY A 523 -4.92 -4.11 -13.11
C GLY A 523 -3.72 -3.65 -12.28
N TRP A 524 -3.52 -2.33 -12.16
CA TRP A 524 -2.33 -1.70 -11.57
C TRP A 524 -2.54 -1.05 -10.19
N SER A 525 -3.79 -0.84 -9.77
CA SER A 525 -4.09 -0.14 -8.53
C SER A 525 -5.50 -0.46 -8.06
N SER A 526 -5.68 -0.48 -6.75
CA SER A 526 -6.98 -0.58 -6.10
C SER A 526 -7.04 0.39 -4.94
N TYR A 527 -8.17 1.10 -4.80
CA TYR A 527 -8.40 1.99 -3.66
C TYR A 527 -9.88 2.10 -3.34
N THR A 528 -10.16 2.33 -2.06
CA THR A 528 -11.52 2.62 -1.58
C THR A 528 -11.64 4.06 -1.09
N TYR A 529 -12.86 4.59 -1.12
CA TYR A 529 -13.13 5.94 -0.65
C TYR A 529 -14.57 6.07 -0.15
N ARG A 530 -14.78 7.02 0.76
CA ARG A 530 -16.10 7.35 1.31
C ARG A 530 -16.77 8.46 0.51
N ALA A 531 -18.10 8.51 0.57
CA ALA A 531 -18.89 9.55 -0.07
C ALA A 531 -18.64 10.96 0.50
N ALA A 532 -18.17 11.05 1.74
CA ALA A 532 -17.82 12.30 2.38
C ALA A 532 -16.83 13.12 1.53
N GLY A 533 -17.26 14.32 1.13
CA GLY A 533 -16.47 15.23 0.30
C GLY A 533 -16.44 14.89 -1.20
N SER A 534 -17.22 13.89 -1.64
CA SER A 534 -17.34 13.55 -3.06
C SER A 534 -18.19 14.56 -3.83
N THR A 535 -17.86 14.73 -5.10
CA THR A 535 -18.58 15.53 -6.11
C THR A 535 -18.46 14.83 -7.45
N ALA A 536 -19.13 15.32 -8.50
CA ALA A 536 -18.96 14.78 -9.84
C ALA A 536 -17.50 14.85 -10.35
N GLN A 537 -16.70 15.83 -9.90
CA GLN A 537 -15.31 16.03 -10.32
C GLN A 537 -14.27 15.53 -9.32
N ARG A 538 -14.70 15.04 -8.15
CA ARG A 538 -13.79 14.68 -7.07
C ARG A 538 -14.30 13.47 -6.32
N GLN A 539 -13.50 12.43 -6.28
CA GLN A 539 -13.74 11.31 -5.37
C GLN A 539 -13.66 11.80 -3.91
N GLY A 540 -14.41 11.17 -3.01
CA GLY A 540 -14.42 11.56 -1.60
C GLY A 540 -13.19 11.09 -0.83
N ALA A 541 -13.30 11.03 0.49
CA ALA A 541 -12.18 10.71 1.38
C ALA A 541 -11.60 9.31 1.10
N LYS A 542 -10.33 9.24 0.63
CA LYS A 542 -9.61 7.98 0.43
C LYS A 542 -9.41 7.24 1.74
N LEU A 543 -9.67 5.94 1.71
CA LEU A 543 -9.27 5.04 2.77
C LEU A 543 -7.89 4.47 2.44
N GLY A 544 -7.10 4.15 3.46
CA GLY A 544 -5.79 3.52 3.28
C GLY A 544 -5.87 1.99 3.29
N VAL A 545 -6.97 1.46 2.77
CA VAL A 545 -7.33 0.04 2.72
C VAL A 545 -8.07 -0.25 1.41
N SER A 546 -7.82 -1.42 0.85
CA SER A 546 -8.41 -1.91 -0.40
C SER A 546 -8.78 -3.38 -0.25
N PRO A 547 -9.80 -3.88 -0.97
CA PRO A 547 -10.11 -5.30 -0.96
C PRO A 547 -8.99 -6.12 -1.59
N GLU A 548 -8.90 -7.38 -1.18
CA GLU A 548 -8.06 -8.36 -1.87
C GLU A 548 -8.67 -8.66 -3.25
N ILE A 549 -7.83 -8.84 -4.25
CA ILE A 549 -8.28 -9.06 -5.64
C ILE A 549 -7.63 -10.32 -6.18
N THR A 550 -8.46 -11.23 -6.69
CA THR A 550 -8.01 -12.42 -7.40
C THR A 550 -8.66 -12.46 -8.77
N ALA A 551 -7.85 -12.57 -9.83
CA ALA A 551 -8.34 -12.77 -11.20
C ALA A 551 -8.04 -14.20 -11.66
N ASN A 552 -9.04 -14.87 -12.24
CA ASN A 552 -8.91 -16.17 -12.88
C ASN A 552 -9.26 -16.06 -14.36
N LYS A 553 -8.25 -16.11 -15.22
CA LYS A 553 -8.41 -15.98 -16.67
C LYS A 553 -9.19 -17.13 -17.30
N GLU A 554 -9.05 -18.35 -16.79
CA GLU A 554 -9.75 -19.53 -17.33
C GLU A 554 -11.24 -19.51 -16.98
N ALA A 555 -11.55 -19.19 -15.73
CA ALA A 555 -12.92 -19.01 -15.27
C ALA A 555 -13.55 -17.68 -15.73
N ARG A 556 -12.72 -16.75 -16.22
CA ARG A 556 -13.09 -15.36 -16.54
C ARG A 556 -13.70 -14.62 -15.37
N THR A 557 -13.17 -14.83 -14.17
CA THR A 557 -13.66 -14.18 -12.95
C THR A 557 -12.68 -13.17 -12.37
N ILE A 558 -13.22 -12.09 -11.81
CA ILE A 558 -12.50 -11.17 -10.93
C ILE A 558 -13.25 -11.17 -9.60
N THR A 559 -12.58 -11.62 -8.54
CA THR A 559 -13.12 -11.70 -7.18
C THR A 559 -12.50 -10.62 -6.31
N PHE A 560 -13.35 -9.86 -5.64
CA PHE A 560 -12.99 -8.85 -4.65
C PHE A 560 -13.42 -9.33 -3.27
N PHE A 561 -12.50 -9.34 -2.32
CA PHE A 561 -12.77 -9.73 -0.93
C PHE A 561 -12.59 -8.53 0.01
N TYR A 562 -13.70 -8.07 0.58
CA TYR A 562 -13.80 -6.88 1.41
C TYR A 562 -13.80 -7.27 2.89
N ARG A 563 -12.77 -6.84 3.62
CA ARG A 563 -12.69 -6.98 5.07
C ARG A 563 -13.41 -5.81 5.74
N GLY A 564 -14.67 -5.99 6.16
CA GLY A 564 -15.48 -4.91 6.70
C GLY A 564 -14.89 -4.26 7.95
N ALA A 565 -14.17 -5.04 8.78
CA ALA A 565 -13.46 -4.50 9.94
C ALA A 565 -12.44 -3.41 9.60
N LEU A 566 -11.76 -3.51 8.44
CA LEU A 566 -10.82 -2.51 7.94
C LEU A 566 -11.52 -1.33 7.27
N LEU A 567 -12.66 -1.61 6.62
CA LEU A 567 -13.44 -0.59 5.93
C LEU A 567 -14.30 0.24 6.91
N GLY A 568 -14.60 -0.28 8.10
CA GLY A 568 -15.59 0.28 9.00
C GLY A 568 -17.02 -0.05 8.54
N VAL A 569 -17.24 -1.29 8.11
CA VAL A 569 -18.54 -1.88 7.78
C VAL A 569 -18.76 -3.06 8.70
N ASP A 570 -19.80 -3.00 9.52
CA ASP A 570 -20.09 -4.02 10.54
C ASP A 570 -21.16 -5.03 10.08
N ASP A 571 -21.96 -4.68 9.07
CA ASP A 571 -23.02 -5.50 8.49
C ASP A 571 -23.26 -5.07 7.03
N TRP A 572 -23.58 -6.03 6.15
CA TRP A 572 -23.86 -5.83 4.73
C TRP A 572 -25.34 -6.05 4.36
N ALA A 573 -26.20 -6.46 5.30
CA ALA A 573 -27.61 -6.72 5.05
C ALA A 573 -28.34 -5.52 4.43
N GLY A 574 -29.07 -5.75 3.34
CA GLY A 574 -29.82 -4.75 2.59
C GLY A 574 -28.96 -3.79 1.77
N THR A 575 -27.64 -4.01 1.67
CA THR A 575 -26.74 -3.15 0.89
C THR A 575 -27.08 -3.24 -0.59
N ARG A 576 -27.24 -2.08 -1.26
CA ARG A 576 -27.29 -2.03 -2.72
C ARG A 576 -25.87 -1.90 -3.26
N ILE A 577 -25.50 -2.74 -4.21
CA ILE A 577 -24.18 -2.81 -4.83
C ILE A 577 -24.35 -2.45 -6.29
N TYR A 578 -23.70 -1.38 -6.72
CA TYR A 578 -23.70 -0.93 -8.11
C TYR A 578 -22.29 -1.04 -8.69
N VAL A 579 -22.14 -1.86 -9.72
CA VAL A 579 -20.86 -2.12 -10.39
C VAL A 579 -20.90 -1.48 -11.76
N THR A 580 -19.87 -0.73 -12.13
CA THR A 580 -19.72 -0.14 -13.47
C THR A 580 -18.35 -0.47 -14.05
N THR A 581 -18.24 -0.60 -15.37
CA THR A 581 -16.96 -0.78 -16.05
C THR A 581 -16.64 0.38 -17.00
N TRP A 582 -15.34 0.70 -17.08
CA TRP A 582 -14.76 1.62 -18.06
C TRP A 582 -13.30 1.22 -18.37
N SER A 583 -12.51 2.11 -18.97
CA SER A 583 -11.05 1.97 -19.08
C SER A 583 -10.30 3.21 -18.57
N SER A 584 -9.01 3.04 -18.30
CA SER A 584 -8.14 4.12 -17.83
C SER A 584 -6.78 4.10 -18.51
N SER A 585 -6.08 5.23 -18.52
CA SER A 585 -4.69 5.35 -18.99
C SER A 585 -3.72 4.60 -18.07
N ALA A 586 -2.43 4.48 -18.40
CA ALA A 586 -1.45 3.86 -17.48
C ALA A 586 -1.39 4.57 -16.11
N GLU A 587 -1.63 5.88 -16.08
CA GLU A 587 -1.51 6.75 -14.91
C GLU A 587 -2.75 6.80 -14.01
N GLY A 588 -3.87 6.18 -14.41
CA GLY A 588 -5.10 6.16 -13.59
C GLY A 588 -6.22 7.06 -14.08
N ASP A 589 -6.01 7.87 -15.12
CA ASP A 589 -7.04 8.77 -15.64
C ASP A 589 -8.09 7.98 -16.43
N TYR A 590 -9.38 8.31 -16.27
CA TYR A 590 -10.45 7.75 -17.09
C TYR A 590 -10.23 8.13 -18.56
N ILE A 591 -10.37 7.17 -19.48
CA ILE A 591 -10.26 7.46 -20.91
C ILE A 591 -11.49 8.26 -21.36
N ASP A 592 -11.29 9.33 -22.12
CA ASP A 592 -12.39 10.15 -22.62
C ASP A 592 -13.19 9.44 -23.73
N ILE A 593 -14.47 9.82 -23.84
CA ILE A 593 -15.34 9.50 -24.97
C ILE A 593 -15.42 10.64 -25.97
N ARG A 594 -15.51 10.30 -27.26
CA ARG A 594 -15.55 11.22 -28.40
C ARG A 594 -16.59 10.78 -29.42
N PRO A 595 -16.95 11.64 -30.39
CA PRO A 595 -17.89 11.27 -31.44
C PRO A 595 -17.40 10.08 -32.28
N GLU A 596 -16.11 10.10 -32.66
CA GLU A 596 -15.46 9.02 -33.39
C GLU A 596 -14.43 8.31 -32.49
N PRO A 597 -14.34 6.97 -32.56
CA PRO A 597 -13.32 6.22 -31.82
C PRO A 597 -11.94 6.49 -32.42
N SER A 598 -10.91 6.18 -31.65
CA SER A 598 -9.54 6.14 -32.16
C SER A 598 -8.76 5.07 -31.42
N GLN A 599 -7.46 4.92 -31.71
CA GLN A 599 -6.60 3.94 -31.03
C GLN A 599 -6.74 3.96 -29.49
N TRP A 600 -6.87 5.15 -28.89
CA TRP A 600 -6.80 5.31 -27.43
C TRP A 600 -8.07 5.88 -26.79
N PHE A 601 -9.11 6.20 -27.56
CA PHE A 601 -10.31 6.87 -27.07
C PHE A 601 -11.59 6.16 -27.51
N PHE A 602 -12.62 6.19 -26.64
CA PHE A 602 -13.95 5.67 -26.96
C PHE A 602 -14.65 6.55 -28.01
N GLY A 603 -15.54 5.94 -28.79
CA GLY A 603 -16.37 6.58 -29.81
C GLY A 603 -17.86 6.54 -29.49
N GLY A 604 -18.68 7.18 -30.34
CA GLY A 604 -20.15 7.06 -30.28
C GLY A 604 -20.85 7.93 -29.22
N GLY A 605 -20.11 8.84 -28.57
CA GLY A 605 -20.66 9.77 -27.57
C GLY A 605 -20.04 11.16 -27.65
N GLU A 606 -20.49 12.07 -26.80
CA GLU A 606 -19.95 13.43 -26.72
C GLU A 606 -19.14 13.64 -25.43
N PRO A 607 -18.16 14.57 -25.40
CA PRO A 607 -17.45 14.89 -24.17
C PRO A 607 -18.41 15.26 -23.03
N GLY A 608 -18.24 14.60 -21.87
CA GLY A 608 -19.11 14.77 -20.70
C GLY A 608 -20.33 13.85 -20.65
N GLU A 609 -20.48 12.93 -21.61
CA GLU A 609 -21.40 11.80 -21.45
C GLU A 609 -20.85 10.77 -20.44
N PRO A 610 -21.73 9.96 -19.80
CA PRO A 610 -21.33 8.97 -18.81
C PRO A 610 -20.19 8.07 -19.28
N LYS A 611 -19.15 7.94 -18.45
CA LYS A 611 -18.03 7.01 -18.66
C LYS A 611 -18.34 5.62 -18.07
N ILE A 612 -19.48 5.07 -18.48
CA ILE A 612 -19.96 3.73 -18.10
C ILE A 612 -20.15 2.99 -19.41
N LEU A 613 -19.48 1.85 -19.59
CA LEU A 613 -19.67 1.03 -20.78
C LEU A 613 -20.68 -0.07 -20.48
N ASP A 614 -20.60 -0.61 -19.27
CA ASP A 614 -21.47 -1.65 -18.74
C ASP A 614 -21.69 -1.45 -17.24
N ASP A 615 -22.83 -1.91 -16.72
CA ASP A 615 -23.21 -1.77 -15.32
C ASP A 615 -24.22 -2.81 -14.81
N VAL A 616 -24.02 -3.23 -13.56
CA VAL A 616 -24.90 -4.18 -12.87
C VAL A 616 -25.27 -3.67 -11.49
N MET A 617 -26.55 -3.80 -11.13
CA MET A 617 -27.07 -3.53 -9.78
C MET A 617 -27.55 -4.82 -9.13
N LEU A 618 -27.20 -5.03 -7.85
CA LEU A 618 -27.74 -6.09 -7.01
C LEU A 618 -28.00 -5.59 -5.59
N VAL A 619 -28.93 -6.25 -4.88
CA VAL A 619 -29.24 -5.97 -3.48
C VAL A 619 -28.93 -7.19 -2.65
N LEU A 620 -28.16 -7.01 -1.58
CA LEU A 620 -27.74 -8.09 -0.70
C LEU A 620 -28.76 -8.31 0.42
N ASP A 621 -29.81 -9.04 0.12
CA ASP A 621 -30.86 -9.39 1.09
C ASP A 621 -30.63 -10.77 1.73
N GLY A 622 -31.23 -10.99 2.91
CA GLY A 622 -31.30 -12.32 3.52
C GLY A 622 -32.21 -13.22 2.70
N GLY A 623 -31.71 -14.42 2.35
CA GLY A 623 -32.42 -15.42 1.56
C GLY A 623 -33.69 -15.97 2.20
#